data_AF-A0A925ALN0-F1
#
_entry.id   AF-A0A925ALN0-F1
#
_cell.length_a   1.000
_cell.length_b   1.000
_cell.length_c   1.000
_cell.angle_alpha   90.00
_cell.angle_beta   90.00
_cell.angle_gamma   90.00
#
_symmetry.space_group_name_H-M   'P 1'
#
loop_
_entity.id
_entity.type
_entity.pdbx_description
1 polymer ?
#
loop_
_entity_poly.entity_id
_entity_poly.type
_entity_poly.pdbx_seq_one_letter_code
_entity_poly.pdbx_strand_id
1 'polypeptide(L)'
;FERTIARIAPLGWHLQLHFDADDIPQYRALLDALRVPFIIDHMGRVKAGAGLEQPAFVQLAALMRENPKAWVKISGSERISSAGAPFNDAIPYARALVEAAPERVLWGTDFPHPNINGDMPNDGALVDLFARTIVDETMRRRILVDNPQRLYWAD
;
A
#
# COMPACT_ATOMS: atom_id res chain seq x y z
N PHE A 1 -13.60 -14.39 -9.67
CA PHE A 1 -12.24 -14.09 -9.17
C PHE A 1 -11.20 -15.04 -9.79
N GLU A 2 -11.19 -16.33 -9.42
CA GLU A 2 -10.23 -17.34 -9.93
C GLU A 2 -10.04 -17.38 -11.46
N ARG A 3 -11.14 -17.35 -12.22
CA ARG A 3 -11.07 -17.34 -13.69
C ARG A 3 -10.32 -16.13 -14.24
N THR A 4 -10.41 -14.97 -13.59
CA THR A 4 -9.67 -13.77 -13.98
C THR A 4 -8.18 -13.96 -13.71
N ILE A 5 -7.82 -14.47 -12.53
CA ILE A 5 -6.42 -14.77 -12.16
C ILE A 5 -5.80 -15.74 -13.17
N ALA A 6 -6.50 -16.82 -13.51
CA ALA A 6 -6.03 -17.81 -14.48
C ALA A 6 -5.78 -17.19 -15.88
N ARG A 7 -6.53 -16.15 -16.26
CA ARG A 7 -6.36 -15.46 -17.54
C ARG A 7 -5.21 -14.46 -17.54
N ILE A 8 -4.95 -13.79 -16.42
CA ILE A 8 -3.89 -12.77 -16.33
C ILE A 8 -2.52 -13.37 -16.00
N ALA A 9 -2.48 -14.54 -15.34
CA ALA A 9 -1.25 -15.23 -14.98
C ALA A 9 -0.28 -15.46 -16.16
N PRO A 10 -0.69 -16.01 -17.32
CA PRO A 10 0.22 -16.21 -18.45
C PRO A 10 0.68 -14.89 -19.11
N LEU A 11 0.07 -13.75 -18.77
CA LEU A 11 0.47 -12.43 -19.27
C LEU A 11 1.53 -11.75 -18.40
N GLY A 12 1.93 -12.38 -17.28
CA GLY A 12 2.83 -11.76 -16.30
C GLY A 12 2.20 -10.60 -15.52
N TRP A 13 0.88 -10.41 -15.62
CA TRP A 13 0.18 -9.32 -14.95
C TRP A 13 0.02 -9.57 -13.45
N HIS A 14 -0.12 -8.47 -12.70
CA HIS A 14 -0.45 -8.49 -11.28
C HIS A 14 -1.91 -8.09 -11.06
N LEU A 15 -2.41 -8.34 -9.85
CA LEU A 15 -3.72 -7.91 -9.40
C LEU A 15 -3.59 -6.66 -8.51
N GLN A 16 -4.43 -5.65 -8.70
CA GLN A 16 -4.55 -4.55 -7.76
C GLN A 16 -5.84 -4.71 -6.95
N LEU A 17 -5.72 -4.66 -5.62
CA LEU A 17 -6.79 -4.89 -4.68
C LEU A 17 -7.06 -3.62 -3.87
N HIS A 18 -8.32 -3.21 -3.88
CA HIS A 18 -8.86 -2.13 -3.07
C HIS A 18 -10.07 -2.66 -2.30
N PHE A 19 -10.01 -2.60 -0.98
CA PHE A 19 -11.06 -3.07 -0.06
C PHE A 19 -10.96 -2.29 1.25
N ASP A 20 -11.91 -2.51 2.16
CA ASP A 20 -11.86 -1.93 3.50
C ASP A 20 -10.94 -2.76 4.42
N ALA A 21 -10.37 -2.12 5.45
CA ALA A 21 -9.38 -2.75 6.32
C ALA A 21 -9.88 -4.05 6.99
N ASP A 22 -11.15 -4.08 7.38
CA ASP A 22 -11.79 -5.21 8.06
C ASP A 22 -11.89 -6.47 7.16
N ASP A 23 -11.68 -6.32 5.86
CA ASP A 23 -11.67 -7.43 4.89
C ASP A 23 -10.32 -8.16 4.85
N ILE A 24 -9.21 -7.53 5.25
CA ILE A 24 -7.87 -8.13 5.18
C ILE A 24 -7.80 -9.46 5.95
N PRO A 25 -8.26 -9.53 7.22
CA PRO A 25 -8.24 -10.80 7.95
C PRO A 25 -9.16 -11.85 7.32
N GLN A 26 -10.29 -11.43 6.74
CA GLN A 26 -11.27 -12.33 6.13
C GLN A 26 -10.74 -12.97 4.84
N TYR A 27 -9.99 -12.21 4.04
CA TYR A 27 -9.42 -12.68 2.78
C TYR A 27 -8.01 -13.26 2.92
N ARG A 28 -7.45 -13.38 4.13
CA ARG A 28 -6.08 -13.86 4.34
C ARG A 28 -5.77 -15.17 3.60
N ALA A 29 -6.63 -16.17 3.74
CA ALA A 29 -6.46 -17.46 3.05
C ALA A 29 -6.50 -17.33 1.53
N LEU A 30 -7.34 -16.43 1.00
CA LEU A 30 -7.41 -16.14 -0.43
C LEU A 30 -6.12 -15.47 -0.92
N LEU A 31 -5.65 -14.45 -0.20
CA LEU A 31 -4.43 -13.70 -0.53
C LEU A 31 -3.19 -14.60 -0.52
N ASP A 32 -3.09 -15.52 0.42
CA ASP A 32 -2.00 -16.51 0.49
C ASP A 32 -2.05 -17.49 -0.70
N ALA A 33 -3.25 -17.84 -1.17
CA ALA A 33 -3.45 -18.73 -2.30
C ALA A 33 -3.20 -18.09 -3.68
N LEU A 34 -3.15 -16.75 -3.77
CA LEU A 34 -2.92 -16.04 -5.03
C LEU A 34 -1.62 -16.48 -5.69
N ARG A 35 -1.67 -16.81 -6.98
CA ARG A 35 -0.51 -17.32 -7.75
C ARG A 35 0.20 -16.24 -8.56
N VAL A 36 -0.36 -15.03 -8.61
CA VAL A 36 0.21 -13.86 -9.29
C VAL A 36 0.62 -12.83 -8.25
N PRO A 37 1.54 -11.90 -8.57
CA PRO A 37 1.78 -10.73 -7.73
C PRO A 37 0.49 -9.95 -7.51
N PHE A 38 0.33 -9.35 -6.34
CA PHE A 38 -0.81 -8.49 -6.06
C PHE A 38 -0.41 -7.29 -5.21
N ILE A 39 -1.12 -6.17 -5.40
CA ILE A 39 -0.90 -4.91 -4.71
C ILE A 39 -2.11 -4.62 -3.83
N ILE A 40 -1.87 -4.30 -2.57
CA ILE A 40 -2.88 -3.74 -1.66
C ILE A 40 -2.75 -2.21 -1.71
N ASP A 41 -3.83 -1.54 -2.10
CA ASP A 41 -3.85 -0.08 -2.19
C ASP A 41 -3.92 0.59 -0.80
N HIS A 42 -3.35 1.79 -0.73
CA HIS A 42 -3.49 2.75 0.37
C HIS A 42 -3.34 2.19 1.78
N MET A 43 -2.26 1.44 2.02
CA MET A 43 -1.98 0.82 3.33
C MET A 43 -3.13 -0.04 3.85
N GLY A 44 -3.92 -0.63 2.95
CA GLY A 44 -5.08 -1.45 3.30
C GLY A 44 -6.24 -0.67 3.90
N ARG A 45 -6.31 0.66 3.70
CA ARG A 45 -7.41 1.52 4.17
C ARG A 45 -7.66 1.44 5.68
N VAL A 46 -6.63 1.11 6.46
CA VAL A 46 -6.68 1.06 7.93
C VAL A 46 -7.07 2.41 8.53
N LYS A 47 -7.56 2.43 9.76
CA LYS A 47 -7.85 3.69 10.46
C LYS A 47 -6.66 4.07 11.31
N ALA A 48 -5.99 5.17 11.00
CA ALA A 48 -4.76 5.57 11.69
C ALA A 48 -4.97 5.75 13.21
N GLY A 49 -6.12 6.28 13.62
CA GLY A 49 -6.49 6.45 15.03
C GLY A 49 -6.72 5.16 15.82
N ALA A 50 -6.78 3.99 15.16
CA ALA A 50 -6.95 2.70 15.83
C ALA A 50 -5.62 2.04 16.25
N GLY A 51 -4.48 2.66 15.93
CA GLY A 51 -3.14 2.17 16.27
C GLY A 51 -2.62 1.04 15.39
N LEU A 52 -1.31 0.78 15.47
CA LEU A 52 -0.62 -0.24 14.67
C LEU A 52 -1.02 -1.67 15.07
N GLU A 53 -1.47 -1.86 16.31
CA GLU A 53 -1.93 -3.17 16.82
C GLU A 53 -3.34 -3.55 16.35
N GLN A 54 -3.99 -2.70 15.53
CA GLN A 54 -5.30 -3.05 14.99
C GLN A 54 -5.21 -4.35 14.15
N PRO A 55 -6.18 -5.27 14.26
CA PRO A 55 -6.10 -6.58 13.63
C PRO A 55 -5.80 -6.53 12.12
N ALA A 56 -6.43 -5.59 11.40
CA ALA A 56 -6.23 -5.41 9.97
C ALA A 56 -4.78 -5.04 9.61
N PHE A 57 -4.16 -4.12 10.35
CA PHE A 57 -2.78 -3.70 10.07
C PHE A 57 -1.77 -4.77 10.45
N VAL A 58 -1.96 -5.45 11.59
CA VAL A 58 -1.13 -6.58 12.00
C VAL A 58 -1.13 -7.66 10.91
N GLN A 59 -2.30 -7.99 10.36
CA GLN A 59 -2.41 -8.96 9.26
C GLN A 59 -1.77 -8.45 7.97
N LEU A 60 -1.93 -7.18 7.62
CA LEU A 60 -1.27 -6.58 6.46
C LEU A 60 0.26 -6.64 6.57
N ALA A 61 0.81 -6.24 7.72
CA ALA A 61 2.25 -6.26 7.95
C ALA A 61 2.80 -7.70 7.96
N ALA A 62 2.07 -8.66 8.53
CA ALA A 62 2.40 -10.08 8.46
C ALA A 62 2.41 -10.58 7.01
N LEU A 63 1.35 -10.29 6.25
CA LEU A 63 1.25 -10.65 4.83
C LEU A 63 2.43 -10.10 4.02
N MET A 64 2.83 -8.85 4.26
CA MET A 64 3.98 -8.24 3.57
C MET A 64 5.29 -8.96 3.88
N ARG A 65 5.52 -9.39 5.14
CA ARG A 65 6.72 -10.13 5.53
C ARG A 65 6.73 -11.55 4.96
N GLU A 66 5.58 -12.23 5.01
CA GLU A 66 5.48 -13.67 4.79
C GLU A 66 5.20 -14.05 3.34
N ASN A 67 4.50 -13.21 2.57
CA ASN A 67 4.09 -13.53 1.21
C ASN A 67 4.93 -12.74 0.18
N PRO A 68 5.82 -13.41 -0.57
CA PRO A 68 6.71 -12.74 -1.53
C PRO A 68 5.98 -12.15 -2.75
N LYS A 69 4.70 -12.50 -2.95
CA LYS A 69 3.85 -11.95 -4.03
C LYS A 69 3.07 -10.70 -3.59
N ALA A 70 3.05 -10.39 -2.29
CA ALA A 70 2.33 -9.25 -1.75
C ALA A 70 3.13 -7.95 -1.89
N TRP A 71 2.50 -6.96 -2.49
CA TRP A 71 2.96 -5.59 -2.61
C TRP A 71 1.98 -4.64 -1.93
N VAL A 72 2.44 -3.45 -1.57
CA VAL A 72 1.58 -2.43 -0.97
C VAL A 72 1.92 -1.04 -1.50
N LYS A 73 0.90 -0.20 -1.67
CA LYS A 73 1.10 1.24 -1.86
C LYS A 73 1.00 1.95 -0.51
N ILE A 74 2.04 2.72 -0.17
CA ILE A 74 2.01 3.67 0.97
C ILE A 74 1.47 5.04 0.54
N SER A 75 0.50 5.05 -0.36
CA SER A 75 -0.26 6.23 -0.80
C SER A 75 -1.57 6.38 -0.01
N GLY A 76 -2.36 7.42 -0.28
CA GLY A 76 -3.67 7.59 0.35
C GLY A 76 -3.59 7.89 1.85
N SER A 77 -2.64 8.72 2.28
CA SER A 77 -2.53 9.11 3.70
C SER A 77 -3.77 9.85 4.19
N GLU A 78 -4.36 10.67 3.32
CA GLU A 78 -5.66 11.32 3.49
C GLU A 78 -6.82 10.32 3.66
N ARG A 79 -6.67 9.10 3.16
CA ARG A 79 -7.69 8.05 3.22
C ARG A 79 -7.67 7.25 4.51
N ILE A 80 -6.52 7.20 5.19
CA ILE A 80 -6.34 6.46 6.45
C ILE A 80 -6.27 7.37 7.68
N SER A 81 -5.94 8.65 7.47
CA SER A 81 -5.80 9.62 8.55
C SER A 81 -7.10 9.77 9.34
N SER A 82 -6.97 9.81 10.66
CA SER A 82 -8.02 10.18 11.60
C SER A 82 -7.81 11.59 12.15
N ALA A 83 -6.61 12.16 11.98
CA ALA A 83 -6.26 13.51 12.41
C ALA A 83 -6.55 14.60 11.35
N GLY A 84 -6.75 14.24 10.08
CA GLY A 84 -6.90 15.19 8.97
C GLY A 84 -5.55 15.74 8.49
N ALA A 85 -5.57 16.73 7.60
CA ALA A 85 -4.34 17.30 7.03
C ALA A 85 -3.42 17.86 8.15
N PRO A 86 -2.10 17.65 8.09
CA PRO A 86 -1.30 17.13 6.97
C PRO A 86 -1.07 15.60 7.02
N PHE A 87 -1.99 14.84 7.63
CA PHE A 87 -2.03 13.37 7.63
C PHE A 87 -0.81 12.69 8.28
N ASN A 88 -0.19 13.35 9.26
CA ASN A 88 1.03 12.87 9.92
C ASN A 88 0.83 11.53 10.65
N ASP A 89 -0.39 11.21 11.04
CA ASP A 89 -0.76 9.95 11.70
C ASP A 89 -0.68 8.73 10.76
N ALA A 90 -0.55 8.93 9.44
CA ALA A 90 -0.25 7.87 8.47
C ALA A 90 1.24 7.45 8.47
N ILE A 91 2.16 8.31 8.93
CA ILE A 91 3.61 8.09 8.87
C ILE A 91 4.05 6.76 9.52
N PRO A 92 3.59 6.39 10.74
CA PRO A 92 4.01 5.14 11.38
C PRO A 92 3.62 3.90 10.57
N TYR A 93 2.46 3.93 9.91
CA TYR A 93 1.96 2.82 9.09
C TYR A 93 2.82 2.63 7.83
N ALA A 94 3.11 3.73 7.13
CA ALA A 94 3.98 3.69 5.96
C ALA A 94 5.38 3.18 6.30
N ARG A 95 5.97 3.64 7.43
CA ARG A 95 7.28 3.16 7.90
C ARG A 95 7.29 1.67 8.24
N ALA A 96 6.29 1.19 8.96
CA ALA A 96 6.19 -0.22 9.32
C ALA A 96 6.03 -1.13 8.09
N LEU A 97 5.33 -0.69 7.05
CA LEU A 97 5.21 -1.44 5.79
C LEU A 97 6.51 -1.44 4.98
N VAL A 98 7.23 -0.32 4.97
CA VAL A 98 8.56 -0.24 4.35
C VAL A 98 9.56 -1.15 5.06
N GLU A 99 9.53 -1.20 6.39
CA GLU A 99 10.36 -2.13 7.17
C GLU A 99 10.00 -3.60 6.90
N ALA A 100 8.70 -3.92 6.80
CA ALA A 100 8.21 -5.27 6.56
C ALA A 100 8.66 -5.86 5.21
N ALA A 101 8.71 -5.05 4.15
CA ALA A 101 9.01 -5.53 2.80
C ALA A 101 9.54 -4.40 1.88
N PRO A 102 10.77 -3.90 2.11
CA PRO A 102 11.26 -2.68 1.44
C PRO A 102 11.32 -2.79 -0.09
N GLU A 103 11.51 -4.00 -0.62
CA GLU A 103 11.53 -4.28 -2.07
C GLU A 103 10.13 -4.33 -2.72
N ARG A 104 9.05 -4.31 -1.92
CA ARG A 104 7.66 -4.50 -2.40
C ARG A 104 6.73 -3.37 -1.99
N VAL A 105 7.28 -2.20 -1.72
CA VAL A 105 6.53 -0.98 -1.41
C VAL A 105 6.56 0.00 -2.58
N LEU A 106 5.40 0.56 -2.89
CA LEU A 106 5.21 1.57 -3.92
C LEU A 106 4.65 2.86 -3.30
N TRP A 107 4.81 3.98 -3.99
CA TRP A 107 4.13 5.24 -3.65
C TRP A 107 3.50 5.86 -4.90
N GLY A 108 2.44 6.63 -4.69
CA GLY A 108 1.76 7.42 -5.72
C GLY A 108 0.87 8.46 -5.05
N THR A 109 0.47 9.50 -5.79
CA THR A 109 -0.38 10.56 -5.21
C THR A 109 -1.81 10.09 -4.96
N ASP A 110 -2.32 9.21 -5.80
CA ASP A 110 -3.76 8.89 -5.89
C ASP A 110 -4.61 10.03 -6.49
N PHE A 111 -3.98 10.93 -7.25
CA PHE A 111 -4.66 11.95 -8.05
C PHE A 111 -5.70 11.31 -9.00
N PRO A 112 -6.92 11.88 -9.16
CA PRO A 112 -7.39 13.18 -8.69
C PRO A 112 -8.10 13.13 -7.32
N HIS A 113 -7.74 12.21 -6.43
CA HIS A 113 -8.30 12.04 -5.08
C HIS A 113 -9.84 11.96 -5.05
N PRO A 114 -10.47 11.04 -5.81
CA PRO A 114 -11.92 10.93 -5.83
C PRO A 114 -12.45 10.49 -4.47
N ASN A 115 -13.71 10.87 -4.20
CA ASN A 115 -14.48 10.47 -3.02
C ASN A 115 -13.85 10.88 -1.68
N ILE A 116 -13.09 11.98 -1.67
CA ILE A 116 -12.66 12.65 -0.44
C ILE A 116 -13.73 13.66 -0.03
N ASN A 117 -14.31 13.46 1.16
CA ASN A 117 -15.15 14.44 1.81
C ASN A 117 -14.32 15.14 2.90
N GLY A 118 -14.24 16.47 2.87
CA GLY A 118 -13.43 17.24 3.82
C GLY A 118 -12.09 17.67 3.23
N ASP A 119 -10.99 17.30 3.88
CA ASP A 119 -9.63 17.75 3.57
C ASP A 119 -9.10 17.15 2.25
N MET A 120 -9.44 17.79 1.12
CA MET A 120 -8.85 17.47 -0.17
C MET A 120 -7.33 17.66 -0.08
N PRO A 121 -6.51 16.63 -0.35
CA PRO A 121 -5.07 16.76 -0.23
C PRO A 121 -4.51 17.68 -1.33
N ASN A 122 -3.42 18.35 -1.00
CA ASN A 122 -2.54 18.97 -1.98
C ASN A 122 -1.46 17.97 -2.38
N ASP A 123 -1.28 17.72 -3.68
CA ASP A 123 -0.28 16.78 -4.20
C ASP A 123 1.15 17.07 -3.69
N GLY A 124 1.54 18.35 -3.67
CA GLY A 124 2.86 18.77 -3.17
C GLY A 124 3.02 18.46 -1.67
N ALA A 125 1.98 18.68 -0.87
CA ALA A 125 1.99 18.33 0.54
C ALA A 125 2.10 16.81 0.78
N LEU A 126 1.54 15.98 -0.12
CA LEU A 126 1.72 14.52 -0.07
C LEU A 126 3.14 14.10 -0.47
N VAL A 127 3.76 14.76 -1.46
CA VAL A 127 5.18 14.57 -1.79
C VAL A 127 6.07 14.94 -0.60
N ASP A 128 5.79 16.05 0.07
CA ASP A 128 6.52 16.47 1.27
C ASP A 128 6.31 15.48 2.42
N LEU A 129 5.08 14.95 2.59
CA LEU A 129 4.78 13.92 3.58
C LEU A 129 5.57 12.63 3.32
N PHE A 130 5.67 12.20 2.05
CA PHE A 130 6.51 11.07 1.66
C PHE A 130 7.98 11.32 2.02
N ALA A 131 8.50 12.51 1.69
CA ALA A 131 9.89 12.87 2.01
C ALA A 131 10.16 12.91 3.52
N ARG A 132 9.20 13.34 4.36
CA ARG A 132 9.29 13.26 5.83
C ARG A 132 9.19 11.82 6.36
N THR A 133 8.42 10.98 5.69
CA THR A 133 8.19 9.57 6.07
C THR A 133 9.45 8.75 5.82
N ILE A 134 9.99 8.83 4.60
CA ILE A 134 11.16 8.08 4.11
C ILE A 134 12.32 9.07 3.95
N VAL A 135 13.17 9.17 4.95
CA VAL A 135 14.28 10.16 4.95
C VAL A 135 15.51 9.67 4.18
N ASP A 136 15.68 8.36 4.08
CA ASP A 136 16.80 7.72 3.39
C ASP A 136 16.64 7.80 1.86
N GLU A 137 17.64 8.37 1.18
CA GLU A 137 17.59 8.60 -0.27
C GLU A 137 17.57 7.29 -1.06
N THR A 138 18.32 6.28 -0.63
CA THR A 138 18.32 4.96 -1.26
C THR A 138 16.93 4.33 -1.19
N MET A 139 16.26 4.41 -0.04
CA MET A 139 14.90 3.91 0.13
C MET A 139 13.88 4.72 -0.67
N ARG A 140 14.04 6.06 -0.78
CA ARG A 140 13.20 6.88 -1.66
C ARG A 140 13.32 6.42 -3.11
N ARG A 141 14.55 6.27 -3.61
CA ARG A 141 14.81 5.78 -4.97
C ARG A 141 14.17 4.42 -5.17
N ARG A 142 14.33 3.51 -4.20
CA ARG A 142 13.73 2.19 -4.27
C ARG A 142 12.22 2.24 -4.43
N ILE A 143 11.53 2.99 -3.59
CA ILE A 143 10.06 3.07 -3.60
C ILE A 143 9.53 3.80 -4.84
N LEU A 144 10.22 4.85 -5.29
CA LEU A 144 9.76 5.71 -6.40
C LEU A 144 10.22 5.23 -7.78
N VAL A 145 11.29 4.45 -7.87
CA VAL A 145 11.93 4.08 -9.14
C VAL A 145 12.14 2.58 -9.24
N ASP A 146 12.96 1.99 -8.37
CA ASP A 146 13.44 0.62 -8.61
C ASP A 146 12.32 -0.43 -8.42
N ASN A 147 11.49 -0.29 -7.38
CA ASN A 147 10.32 -1.15 -7.12
C ASN A 147 9.27 -1.06 -8.24
N PRO A 148 8.77 0.13 -8.65
CA PRO A 148 7.82 0.21 -9.75
C PRO A 148 8.43 -0.25 -11.08
N GLN A 149 9.71 0.04 -11.37
CA GLN A 149 10.41 -0.48 -12.55
C GLN A 149 10.32 -2.00 -12.61
N ARG A 150 10.64 -2.67 -11.50
CA ARG A 150 10.63 -4.14 -11.40
C ARG A 150 9.23 -4.75 -11.48
N LEU A 151 8.18 -4.04 -11.07
CA LEU A 151 6.82 -4.57 -11.07
C LEU A 151 6.10 -4.38 -12.41
N TYR A 152 6.23 -3.20 -13.01
CA TYR A 152 5.43 -2.82 -14.19
C TYR A 152 6.18 -2.95 -15.52
N TRP A 153 7.51 -2.99 -15.49
CA TRP A 153 8.36 -2.96 -16.68
C TRP A 153 9.48 -4.01 -16.65
N ALA A 154 9.33 -5.09 -15.86
CA ALA A 154 10.21 -6.24 -16.02
C ALA A 154 9.90 -6.94 -17.34
N ASP A 155 10.95 -7.19 -18.14
CA ASP A 155 10.89 -7.91 -19.43
C ASP A 155 10.45 -9.38 -19.28
#